data_AF-A0A9E3J106-F1
#
_entry.id   AF-A0A9E3J106-F1
#
_cell.length_a   1.000
_cell.length_b   1.000
_cell.length_c   1.000
_cell.angle_alpha   90.00
_cell.angle_beta   90.00
_cell.angle_gamma   90.00
#
_symmetry.space_group_name_H-M   'P 1'
#
loop_
_entity.id
_entity.type
_entity.pdbx_description
1 polymer ?
#
loop_
_entity_poly.entity_id
_entity_poly.type
_entity_poly.pdbx_seq_one_letter_code
_entity_poly.pdbx_strand_id
1 'polypeptide(L)'
;ELALAATGDAFGALERFVHTAADERITALCPMVQGTFDQFHPDLVAARVRIEQLVGQLMGRARAAGQLRGDVSVGDLMVAVAQLSRPPAGTGCLTLDGFVHRTLQLFLDGLRAPARSDLPGAALTMEDLRQA
;
A
#
# COMPACT_ATOMS: atom_id res chain seq x y z
N GLU A 1 -3.01 12.97 1.45
CA GLU A 1 -3.40 14.27 0.83
C GLU A 1 -2.20 15.07 0.37
N LEU A 2 -1.20 15.30 1.22
CA LEU A 2 0.05 15.98 0.83
C LEU A 2 0.73 15.37 -0.40
N ALA A 3 0.76 14.03 -0.51
CA ALA A 3 1.28 13.33 -1.69
C ALA A 3 0.54 13.70 -2.99
N LEU A 4 -0.78 13.97 -2.94
CA LEU A 4 -1.55 14.41 -4.10
C LEU A 4 -1.30 15.88 -4.43
N ALA A 5 -1.05 16.72 -3.42
CA ALA A 5 -0.74 18.13 -3.64
C ALA A 5 0.65 18.34 -4.26
N ALA A 6 1.56 17.37 -4.16
CA ALA A 6 2.86 17.44 -4.80
C ALA A 6 2.73 17.48 -6.33
N THR A 7 3.07 18.62 -6.92
CA THR A 7 3.21 18.83 -8.37
C THR A 7 4.63 18.44 -8.78
N GLY A 8 4.81 17.24 -9.33
CA GLY A 8 6.13 16.67 -9.65
C GLY A 8 6.03 15.16 -9.89
N ASP A 9 7.16 14.45 -9.76
CA ASP A 9 7.28 12.99 -9.95
C ASP A 9 6.10 12.21 -9.32
N ALA A 10 5.21 11.72 -10.19
CA ALA A 10 3.95 11.11 -9.78
C ALA A 10 4.18 9.77 -9.08
N PHE A 11 5.15 8.99 -9.55
CA PHE A 11 5.56 7.76 -8.87
C PHE A 11 6.27 8.07 -7.55
N GLY A 12 7.13 9.09 -7.49
CA GLY A 12 7.75 9.51 -6.23
C GLY A 12 6.73 9.92 -5.16
N ALA A 13 5.56 10.44 -5.54
CA ALA A 13 4.47 10.69 -4.59
C ALA A 13 3.87 9.40 -4.01
N LEU A 14 3.78 8.33 -4.81
CA LEU A 14 3.38 7.00 -4.36
C LEU A 14 4.42 6.38 -3.42
N GLU A 15 5.71 6.48 -3.76
CA GLU A 15 6.81 6.00 -2.91
C GLU A 15 6.78 6.66 -1.53
N ARG A 16 6.67 7.99 -1.49
CA ARG A 16 6.54 8.74 -0.23
C ARG A 16 5.34 8.28 0.59
N PHE A 17 4.18 8.11 -0.05
CA PHE A 17 2.99 7.61 0.64
C PHE A 17 3.24 6.24 1.28
N VAL A 18 3.85 5.30 0.55
CA VAL A 18 4.13 3.95 1.07
C VAL A 18 5.13 3.96 2.22
N HIS A 19 6.19 4.76 2.13
CA HIS A 19 7.16 4.89 3.22
C HIS A 19 6.55 5.53 4.46
N THR A 20 5.78 6.62 4.29
CA THR A 20 5.07 7.25 5.42
C THR A 20 4.05 6.29 6.05
N ALA A 21 3.33 5.52 5.25
CA ALA A 21 2.39 4.50 5.75
C ALA A 21 3.10 3.41 6.58
N ALA A 22 4.34 3.07 6.25
CA ALA A 22 5.15 2.14 7.03
C ALA A 22 5.70 2.77 8.32
N ASP A 23 6.18 4.02 8.25
CA ASP A 23 6.70 4.78 9.39
C ASP A 23 5.64 5.03 10.47
N GLU A 24 4.41 5.36 10.06
CA GLU A 24 3.28 5.59 10.97
C GLU A 24 2.84 4.30 11.68
N ARG A 25 3.52 3.17 11.43
CA ARG A 25 3.17 1.84 11.92
C ARG A 25 1.67 1.63 11.73
N ILE A 26 1.22 1.64 10.48
CA ILE A 26 -0.06 1.03 10.10
C ILE A 26 0.02 -0.51 10.28
N THR A 27 0.60 -0.99 11.39
CA THR A 27 0.25 -2.24 12.05
C THR A 27 -1.12 -2.13 12.74
N ALA A 28 -1.69 -0.92 12.85
CA ALA A 28 -3.10 -0.71 13.22
C ALA A 28 -4.13 -1.23 12.19
N LEU A 29 -3.70 -1.67 11.00
CA LEU A 29 -4.55 -2.46 10.10
C LEU A 29 -4.66 -3.95 10.49
N CYS A 30 -3.94 -4.42 11.53
CA CYS A 30 -4.07 -5.79 12.02
C CYS A 30 -5.13 -5.99 13.12
N PRO A 31 -5.40 -5.06 14.04
CA PRO A 31 -6.59 -5.11 14.88
C PRO A 31 -7.90 -5.11 14.07
N MET A 32 -7.90 -4.57 12.84
CA MET A 32 -9.05 -4.61 11.93
C MET A 32 -9.35 -6.00 11.35
N VAL A 33 -8.44 -6.97 11.53
CA VAL A 33 -8.63 -8.38 11.14
C VAL A 33 -8.76 -9.29 12.37
N GLN A 34 -8.39 -8.80 13.57
CA GLN A 34 -8.40 -9.55 14.82
C GLN A 34 -9.51 -9.09 15.77
N GLY A 35 -10.77 -9.24 15.35
CA GLY A 35 -11.99 -9.49 16.15
C GLY A 35 -12.30 -8.69 17.44
N THR A 36 -11.52 -7.68 17.81
CA THR A 36 -11.64 -6.95 19.09
C THR A 36 -11.81 -5.43 18.91
N PHE A 37 -11.77 -4.94 17.68
CA PHE A 37 -12.15 -3.58 17.31
C PHE A 37 -13.53 -3.61 16.65
N ASP A 38 -14.37 -2.59 16.88
CA ASP A 38 -15.56 -2.38 16.06
C ASP A 38 -15.10 -1.95 14.65
N GLN A 39 -14.74 -2.95 13.84
CA GLN A 39 -14.26 -2.83 12.46
C GLN A 39 -15.28 -2.14 11.55
N PHE A 40 -16.52 -2.00 12.02
CA PHE A 40 -17.62 -1.34 11.33
C PHE A 40 -17.94 0.04 11.91
N HIS A 41 -17.13 0.55 12.85
CA HIS A 41 -17.29 1.91 13.34
C HIS A 41 -17.27 2.87 12.13
N PRO A 42 -18.29 3.72 11.97
CA PRO A 42 -18.51 4.49 10.74
C PRO A 42 -17.28 5.34 10.36
N ASP A 43 -16.57 5.87 11.35
CA ASP A 43 -15.36 6.67 11.11
C ASP A 43 -14.20 5.85 10.54
N LEU A 44 -14.03 4.58 10.95
CA LEU A 44 -13.00 3.70 10.43
C LEU A 44 -13.30 3.28 9.00
N VAL A 45 -14.57 2.99 8.71
CA VAL A 45 -15.04 2.69 7.36
C VAL A 45 -14.84 3.91 6.44
N ALA A 46 -15.21 5.10 6.91
CA ALA A 46 -15.03 6.35 6.16
C ALA A 46 -13.54 6.65 5.90
N ALA A 47 -12.68 6.48 6.91
CA ALA A 47 -11.24 6.66 6.77
C ALA A 47 -10.65 5.67 5.76
N ARG A 48 -11.05 4.39 5.82
CA ARG A 48 -10.62 3.38 4.86
C ARG A 48 -11.01 3.73 3.43
N VAL A 49 -12.29 4.07 3.19
CA VAL A 49 -12.77 4.45 1.85
C VAL A 49 -12.01 5.66 1.33
N ARG A 50 -11.73 6.65 2.19
CA ARG A 50 -10.92 7.81 1.81
C ARG A 50 -9.50 7.41 1.42
N ILE A 51 -8.83 6.55 2.18
CA ILE A 51 -7.49 6.06 1.86
C ILE A 51 -7.50 5.33 0.52
N GLU A 52 -8.45 4.41 0.30
CA GLU A 52 -8.60 3.68 -0.97
C GLU A 52 -8.71 4.64 -2.17
N GLN A 53 -9.54 5.68 -2.05
CA GLN A 53 -9.71 6.68 -3.10
C GLN A 53 -8.44 7.51 -3.34
N LEU A 54 -7.74 7.92 -2.28
CA LEU A 54 -6.50 8.71 -2.40
C LEU A 54 -5.38 7.89 -3.05
N VAL A 55 -5.25 6.62 -2.68
CA VAL A 55 -4.28 5.69 -3.27
C VAL A 55 -4.62 5.44 -4.74
N GLY A 56 -5.89 5.20 -5.07
CA GLY A 56 -6.34 5.06 -6.45
C GLY A 56 -5.98 6.27 -7.32
N GLN A 57 -6.13 7.49 -6.79
CA GLN A 57 -5.73 8.71 -7.49
C GLN A 57 -4.21 8.83 -7.69
N LEU A 58 -3.40 8.46 -6.69
CA LEU A 58 -1.94 8.45 -6.81
C LEU A 58 -1.47 7.45 -7.88
N MET A 59 -2.00 6.22 -7.84
CA MET A 59 -1.70 5.18 -8.82
C MET A 59 -2.18 5.59 -10.23
N GLY A 60 -3.35 6.20 -10.33
CA GLY A 60 -3.88 6.74 -11.59
C GLY A 60 -2.95 7.79 -12.20
N ARG A 61 -2.43 8.73 -11.40
CA ARG A 61 -1.45 9.72 -11.84
C ARG A 61 -0.13 9.11 -12.30
N ALA A 62 0.42 8.18 -11.52
CA ALA A 62 1.68 7.50 -11.87
C ALA A 62 1.54 6.69 -13.17
N ARG A 63 0.36 6.09 -13.39
CA ARG A 63 0.03 5.37 -14.63
C ARG A 63 -0.14 6.28 -15.83
N ALA A 64 -0.85 7.40 -15.67
CA ALA A 64 -1.00 8.41 -16.72
C ALA A 64 0.35 9.01 -17.13
N ALA A 65 1.30 9.10 -16.20
CA ALA A 65 2.68 9.51 -16.48
C ALA A 65 3.56 8.39 -17.08
N GLY A 66 3.03 7.17 -17.29
CA GLY A 66 3.79 6.04 -17.82
C GLY A 66 4.83 5.48 -16.86
N GLN A 67 4.73 5.77 -15.56
CA GLN A 67 5.71 5.38 -14.54
C GLN A 67 5.30 4.13 -13.74
N LEU A 68 4.01 3.76 -13.77
CA LEU A 68 3.45 2.59 -13.06
C LEU A 68 2.96 1.54 -14.08
N ARG A 69 3.26 0.27 -13.82
CA ARG A 69 2.80 -0.87 -14.63
C ARG A 69 1.27 -0.95 -14.73
N GLY A 70 0.78 -1.50 -15.86
CA GLY A 70 -0.63 -1.52 -16.24
C GLY A 70 -1.50 -2.58 -15.56
N ASP A 71 -0.88 -3.56 -14.93
CA ASP A 71 -1.50 -4.80 -14.43
C ASP A 71 -1.48 -4.90 -12.90
N VAL A 72 -1.13 -3.82 -12.19
CA VAL A 72 -1.24 -3.73 -10.72
C VAL A 72 -2.49 -2.95 -10.29
N SER A 73 -3.15 -3.40 -9.23
CA SER A 73 -4.32 -2.76 -8.62
C SER A 73 -4.03 -2.10 -7.26
N VAL A 74 -4.99 -1.31 -6.77
CA VAL A 74 -4.94 -0.74 -5.41
C VAL A 74 -4.89 -1.84 -4.34
N GLY A 75 -5.61 -2.95 -4.53
CA GLY A 75 -5.62 -4.05 -3.57
C GLY A 75 -4.27 -4.73 -3.44
N ASP A 76 -3.58 -4.97 -4.56
CA ASP A 76 -2.22 -5.55 -4.56
C ASP A 76 -1.26 -4.68 -3.75
N LEU A 77 -1.31 -3.36 -3.95
CA LEU A 77 -0.48 -2.41 -3.22
C LEU A 77 -0.81 -2.43 -1.73
N MET A 78 -2.09 -2.30 -1.36
CA MET A 78 -2.52 -2.22 0.04
C MET A 78 -2.17 -3.49 0.82
N VAL A 79 -2.35 -4.66 0.21
CA VAL A 79 -1.99 -5.95 0.83
C VAL A 79 -0.48 -6.09 0.99
N ALA A 80 0.30 -5.77 -0.05
CA ALA A 80 1.75 -5.83 0.04
C ALA A 80 2.28 -4.89 1.13
N VAL A 81 1.80 -3.64 1.18
CA VAL A 81 2.19 -2.68 2.22
C VAL A 81 1.83 -3.21 3.61
N ALA A 82 0.63 -3.77 3.81
CA ALA A 82 0.22 -4.33 5.09
C ALA A 82 1.03 -5.58 5.51
N GLN A 83 1.51 -6.39 4.57
CA GLN A 83 2.37 -7.54 4.85
C GLN A 83 3.81 -7.13 5.13
N LEU A 84 4.37 -6.23 4.32
CA LEU A 84 5.78 -5.83 4.37
C LEU A 84 6.08 -4.84 5.51
N SER A 85 5.06 -4.12 5.99
CA SER A 85 5.20 -3.19 7.13
C SER A 85 5.03 -3.89 8.48
N ARG A 86 4.70 -5.19 8.51
CA ARG A 86 4.59 -5.97 9.75
C ARG A 86 5.95 -6.57 10.14
N PRO A 87 6.46 -6.32 11.35
CA PRO A 87 7.57 -7.12 11.87
C PRO A 87 7.11 -8.58 12.01
N PRO A 88 7.93 -9.57 11.63
CA PRO A 88 7.55 -10.98 11.77
C PRO A 88 7.24 -11.31 13.23
N ALA A 89 6.09 -11.95 13.48
CA ALA A 89 5.70 -12.34 14.82
C ALA A 89 6.75 -13.28 15.44
N GLY A 90 7.28 -12.92 16.61
CA GLY A 90 8.25 -13.73 17.35
C GLY A 90 9.72 -13.50 17.02
N THR A 91 10.07 -12.69 16.01
CA THR A 91 11.45 -12.24 15.82
C THR A 91 11.69 -10.99 16.66
N GLY A 92 12.14 -11.17 17.89
CA GLY A 92 12.72 -10.07 18.65
C GLY A 92 13.95 -9.54 17.91
N CYS A 93 13.78 -8.51 17.10
CA CYS A 93 14.91 -7.86 16.45
C CYS A 93 14.52 -6.45 16.01
N LEU A 94 14.89 -5.47 16.83
CA LEU A 94 15.10 -4.07 16.43
C LEU A 94 15.97 -3.95 15.15
N THR A 95 16.66 -5.02 14.78
CA THR A 95 17.51 -5.15 13.60
C THR A 95 16.74 -5.35 12.28
N LEU A 96 15.51 -5.89 12.30
CA LEU A 96 14.71 -6.07 11.08
C LEU A 96 13.89 -4.83 10.70
N ASP A 97 13.54 -3.98 11.68
CA ASP A 97 12.89 -2.69 11.44
C ASP A 97 13.69 -1.81 10.46
N GLY A 98 15.03 -1.89 10.51
CA GLY A 98 15.92 -1.17 9.59
C GLY A 98 15.81 -1.59 8.12
N PHE A 99 15.21 -2.75 7.81
CA PHE A 99 15.07 -3.25 6.45
C PHE A 99 13.70 -3.01 5.83
N VAL A 100 12.70 -2.54 6.60
CA VAL A 100 11.32 -2.32 6.10
C VAL A 100 11.32 -1.41 4.88
N HIS A 101 11.97 -0.25 4.95
CA HIS A 101 12.05 0.68 3.82
C HIS A 101 12.78 0.07 2.62
N ARG A 102 13.83 -0.74 2.85
CA ARG A 102 14.53 -1.40 1.75
C ARG A 102 13.62 -2.40 1.04
N THR A 103 12.88 -3.22 1.78
CA THR A 103 11.96 -4.20 1.21
C THR A 103 10.80 -3.52 0.48
N LEU A 104 10.26 -2.44 1.03
CA LEU A 104 9.23 -1.62 0.36
C LEU A 104 9.77 -1.01 -0.94
N GLN A 105 11.00 -0.49 -0.95
CA GLN A 105 11.58 0.07 -2.18
C GLN A 105 11.79 -1.02 -3.24
N LEU A 106 12.26 -2.22 -2.86
CA LEU A 106 12.40 -3.35 -3.80
C LEU A 106 11.05 -3.72 -4.43
N PHE A 107 9.99 -3.72 -3.62
CA PHE A 107 8.63 -3.96 -4.11
C PHE A 107 8.17 -2.84 -5.06
N LEU A 108 8.34 -1.57 -4.66
CA LEU A 108 7.99 -0.40 -5.47
C LEU A 108 8.73 -0.36 -6.81
N ASP A 109 10.03 -0.68 -6.83
CA ASP A 109 10.82 -0.75 -8.07
C ASP A 109 10.24 -1.81 -9.03
N GLY A 110 9.67 -2.90 -8.52
CA GLY A 110 8.97 -3.92 -9.30
C GLY A 110 7.62 -3.47 -9.88
N LEU A 111 7.07 -2.35 -9.41
CA LEU A 111 5.84 -1.75 -9.91
C LEU A 111 6.09 -0.72 -11.02
N ARG A 112 7.35 -0.29 -11.23
CA ARG A 112 7.67 0.71 -12.24
C ARG A 112 7.42 0.20 -13.66
N ALA A 113 7.00 1.11 -14.53
CA ALA A 113 6.94 0.87 -15.97
C ALA A 113 8.27 1.27 -16.67
N PRO A 114 8.63 0.62 -17.80
CA PRO A 114 7.95 -0.53 -18.39
C PRO A 114 8.12 -1.81 -17.56
N ALA A 115 7.06 -2.62 -17.49
CA ALA A 115 7.10 -3.90 -16.78
C ALA A 115 8.07 -4.88 -17.49
N ARG A 116 8.86 -5.64 -16.72
CA ARG A 116 9.78 -6.65 -17.26
C ARG A 116 9.11 -8.00 -17.55
N SER A 117 7.95 -8.24 -16.95
CA SER A 117 7.13 -9.43 -17.09
C SER A 117 5.70 -9.10 -16.67
N ASP A 118 4.72 -9.90 -17.08
CA ASP A 118 3.35 -9.80 -16.60
C ASP A 118 3.20 -10.41 -15.20
N LEU A 119 2.27 -9.89 -14.39
CA LEU A 119 1.91 -10.53 -13.12
C LEU A 119 1.01 -11.75 -13.37
N PRO A 120 1.27 -12.91 -12.74
CA PRO A 120 0.38 -14.04 -12.83
C PRO A 120 -0.91 -13.82 -12.04
N GLY A 121 -2.01 -14.41 -12.50
CA GLY A 121 -3.30 -14.36 -11.81
C GLY A 121 -4.10 -13.07 -12.10
N ALA A 122 -5.14 -12.85 -11.30
CA ALA A 122 -5.96 -11.64 -11.37
C ALA A 122 -5.49 -10.64 -10.31
N ALA A 123 -5.54 -9.35 -10.64
CA ALA A 123 -5.24 -8.28 -9.71
C ALA A 123 -6.28 -8.25 -8.57
N LEU A 124 -5.82 -8.07 -7.34
CA LEU A 124 -6.68 -8.10 -6.16
C LEU A 124 -7.57 -6.86 -6.07
N THR A 125 -8.89 -7.05 -6.01
CA THR A 125 -9.81 -5.91 -5.87
C THR A 125 -10.06 -5.58 -4.40
N MET A 126 -10.48 -4.33 -4.13
CA MET A 126 -10.93 -3.96 -2.79
C MET A 126 -12.21 -4.69 -2.38
N GLU A 127 -12.97 -5.22 -3.34
CA GLU A 127 -14.15 -6.03 -3.07
C GLU A 127 -13.77 -7.43 -2.60
N ASP A 128 -12.76 -8.05 -3.21
CA ASP A 128 -12.22 -9.34 -2.74
C ASP A 128 -11.76 -9.25 -1.28
N LEU A 129 -11.15 -8.12 -0.90
CA LEU A 129 -10.76 -7.83 0.48
C LEU A 129 -11.93 -7.59 1.44
N ARG A 130 -13.13 -7.23 0.95
CA ARG A 130 -14.33 -7.08 1.80
C ARG A 130 -15.04 -8.40 2.04
N GLN A 131 -14.88 -9.36 1.13
CA GLN A 131 -15.56 -10.65 1.17
C GLN A 131 -14.75 -11.76 1.84
N ALA A 132 -13.44 -11.55 2.04
CA ALA A 132 -12.53 -12.47 2.74
C ALA A 132 -12.64 -12.37 4.27
#